data_AF-A0A940W1M4-F1
#
_entry.id   AF-A0A940W1M4-F1
#
_cell.length_a   1.000
_cell.length_b   1.000
_cell.length_c   1.000
_cell.angle_alpha   90.00
_cell.angle_beta   90.00
_cell.angle_gamma   90.00
#
_symmetry.space_group_name_H-M   'P 1'
#
loop_
_entity.id
_entity.type
_entity.pdbx_description
1 polymer ?
#
loop_
_entity_poly.entity_id
_entity_poly.type
_entity_poly.pdbx_seq_one_letter_code
_entity_poly.pdbx_strand_id
1 'polypeptide(L)'
;MKNSSGIILLRCEEEVGLEQILFVAPNAKMADAVKVLQVEMNTVFPVIVSSIDNAAKDIESYPLAEVIISRGGTAEVIRKNSRKTVVELTATIADVLTAVEQISATGITKIGLIANNRIINGLNKSYRFGEIELSIQPWTKRDDVNAILNQFEQAGIKGIIGDNNGCEFAQKRSLQVIALESGTISMSRAITDAVTLATARDEERKREMEKSGKISTHVSALNGALQSAVAAIEELSASSEEIAAMSVQTTEIVKTANTEVNNTTEILNIIRKVAQQTNLLGLNASIEAARAGEHGRGFSVVATEVRKLAEESNRFAGDINTMLLGFRDSVNQVSRNVEQETTASHEQAKATQELANMLEKIQKSIEEIVQLTK
;
A
#
# COMPACT_ATOMS: atom_id res chain seq x y z
N MET A 1 -14.71 43.25 39.81
CA MET A 1 -13.88 44.09 38.92
C MET A 1 -12.53 43.41 38.80
N LYS A 2 -12.04 42.88 37.68
CA LYS A 2 -12.29 43.15 36.27
C LYS A 2 -12.41 41.84 35.47
N ASN A 3 -13.40 41.84 34.58
CA ASN A 3 -13.49 40.99 33.39
C ASN A 3 -12.26 41.17 32.49
N SER A 4 -11.79 40.09 31.88
CA SER A 4 -11.14 40.13 30.57
C SER A 4 -11.48 38.83 29.84
N SER A 5 -12.61 38.90 29.17
CA SER A 5 -13.22 37.95 28.24
C SER A 5 -12.20 37.16 27.42
N GLY A 6 -12.12 35.85 27.68
CA GLY A 6 -11.63 34.90 26.70
C GLY A 6 -12.62 34.87 25.53
N ILE A 7 -12.24 35.49 24.42
CA ILE A 7 -12.92 35.28 23.14
C ILE A 7 -12.50 33.89 22.68
N ILE A 8 -13.31 32.89 23.05
CA ILE A 8 -13.36 31.62 22.35
C ILE A 8 -13.98 31.93 21.00
N LEU A 9 -13.13 32.19 20.00
CA LEU A 9 -13.53 32.15 18.60
C LEU A 9 -13.84 30.68 18.29
N LEU A 10 -15.13 30.36 18.30
CA LEU A 10 -15.69 29.19 17.64
C LEU A 10 -15.29 29.24 16.16
N ARG A 11 -14.14 28.65 15.81
CA ARG A 11 -13.80 28.26 14.44
C ARG A 11 -14.54 26.94 14.16
N CYS A 12 -15.81 27.08 13.79
CA CYS A 12 -16.59 26.02 13.16
C CYS A 12 -16.96 26.50 11.76
N GLU A 13 -16.06 26.28 10.83
CA GLU A 13 -16.29 26.11 9.39
C GLU A 13 -14.99 25.44 8.91
N GLU A 14 -15.08 24.36 8.15
CA GLU A 14 -13.92 23.64 7.61
C GLU A 14 -12.94 24.66 7.03
N GLU A 15 -11.79 24.86 7.67
CA GLU A 15 -10.73 25.68 7.10
C GLU A 15 -10.23 24.94 5.86
N VAL A 16 -10.86 25.26 4.73
CA VAL A 16 -10.29 25.32 3.38
C VAL A 16 -8.79 25.55 3.54
N GLY A 17 -7.92 24.78 2.86
CA GLY A 17 -6.46 24.74 3.00
C GLY A 17 -5.67 26.05 2.82
N LEU A 18 -6.15 27.15 3.38
CA LEU A 18 -5.63 28.50 3.34
C LEU A 18 -4.30 28.60 4.08
N GLU A 19 -4.06 27.73 5.07
CA GLU A 19 -2.75 27.54 5.69
C GLU A 19 -1.66 27.07 4.71
N GLN A 20 -2.08 26.49 3.57
CA GLN A 20 -1.18 26.12 2.47
C GLN A 20 -0.86 27.28 1.52
N ILE A 21 -1.45 28.45 1.74
CA ILE A 21 -1.23 29.63 0.91
C ILE A 21 -0.30 30.59 1.64
N LEU A 22 0.68 31.14 0.94
CA LEU A 22 1.49 32.25 1.44
C LEU A 22 1.58 33.32 0.36
N PHE A 23 1.28 34.56 0.73
CA PHE A 23 1.51 35.71 -0.14
C PHE A 23 2.83 36.37 0.20
N VAL A 24 3.72 36.43 -0.79
CA VAL A 24 5.03 37.10 -0.68
C VAL A 24 4.97 38.40 -1.45
N ALA A 25 4.70 39.48 -0.73
CA ALA A 25 4.62 40.82 -1.27
C ALA A 25 6.03 41.42 -1.48
N PRO A 26 6.35 41.99 -2.65
CA PRO A 26 7.61 42.69 -2.88
C PRO A 26 7.75 44.00 -2.07
N ASN A 27 6.64 44.55 -1.57
CA ASN A 27 6.61 45.78 -0.79
C ASN A 27 5.42 45.81 0.19
N ALA A 28 5.49 46.71 1.18
CA ALA A 28 4.47 46.85 2.22
C ALA A 28 3.09 47.26 1.67
N LYS A 29 3.06 48.16 0.67
CA LYS A 29 1.80 48.64 0.09
C LYS A 29 0.97 47.49 -0.52
N MET A 30 1.62 46.57 -1.22
CA MET A 30 0.97 45.37 -1.75
C MET A 30 0.54 44.42 -0.63
N ALA A 31 1.36 44.22 0.41
CA ALA A 31 0.97 43.39 1.55
C ALA A 31 -0.29 43.93 2.24
N ASP A 32 -0.39 45.25 2.43
CA ASP A 32 -1.54 45.87 3.07
C ASP A 32 -2.79 45.82 2.19
N ALA A 33 -2.65 46.01 0.87
CA ALA A 33 -3.75 45.83 -0.08
C ALA A 33 -4.30 44.40 -0.06
N VAL A 34 -3.42 43.40 0.01
CA VAL A 34 -3.83 41.99 0.12
C VAL A 34 -4.52 41.72 1.45
N LYS A 35 -4.02 42.24 2.58
CA LYS A 35 -4.68 42.07 3.88
C LYS A 35 -6.12 42.60 3.88
N VAL A 36 -6.37 43.73 3.21
CA VAL A 36 -7.73 44.27 3.04
C VAL A 36 -8.58 43.30 2.20
N LEU A 37 -8.06 42.87 1.05
CA LEU A 37 -8.77 41.94 0.16
C LEU A 37 -9.07 40.59 0.83
N GLN A 38 -8.17 40.08 1.66
CA GLN A 38 -8.38 38.83 2.40
C GLN A 38 -9.60 38.89 3.32
N VAL A 39 -9.84 40.05 3.94
CA VAL A 39 -11.03 40.28 4.78
C VAL A 39 -12.28 40.35 3.92
N GLU A 40 -12.23 41.07 2.80
CA GLU A 40 -13.36 41.17 1.86
C GLU A 40 -13.74 39.83 1.23
N MET A 41 -12.75 39.00 0.92
CA MET A 41 -12.91 37.69 0.29
C MET A 41 -13.12 36.55 1.28
N ASN A 42 -13.03 36.80 2.59
CA ASN A 42 -13.04 35.78 3.65
C ASN A 42 -11.96 34.69 3.44
N THR A 43 -10.77 35.08 2.99
CA THR A 43 -9.64 34.17 2.71
C THR A 43 -8.42 34.62 3.50
N VAL A 44 -8.32 34.22 4.77
CA VAL A 44 -7.21 34.62 5.64
C VAL A 44 -6.06 33.62 5.53
N PHE A 45 -4.91 34.08 5.04
CA PHE A 45 -3.67 33.29 4.95
C PHE A 45 -2.45 34.19 5.25
N PRO A 46 -1.28 33.62 5.58
CA PRO A 46 -0.07 34.39 5.84
C PRO A 46 0.32 35.34 4.68
N VAL A 47 0.64 36.59 5.01
CA VAL A 47 1.17 37.60 4.08
C VAL A 47 2.48 38.13 4.64
N ILE A 48 3.56 38.01 3.88
CA ILE A 48 4.88 38.54 4.25
C ILE A 48 5.37 39.56 3.23
N VAL A 49 6.22 40.47 3.69
CA VAL A 49 6.99 41.36 2.80
C VAL A 49 8.39 40.80 2.71
N SER A 50 8.89 40.56 1.49
CA SER A 50 10.24 40.04 1.28
C SER A 50 10.90 40.69 0.06
N SER A 51 12.21 40.90 0.16
CA SER A 51 13.03 41.33 -0.97
C SER A 51 13.23 40.17 -1.96
N ILE A 52 13.54 40.50 -3.21
CA ILE A 52 13.78 39.50 -4.25
C ILE A 52 14.88 38.50 -3.83
N ASP A 53 15.96 38.99 -3.21
CA ASP A 53 17.11 38.17 -2.82
C ASP A 53 16.81 37.19 -1.68
N ASN A 54 15.89 37.54 -0.77
CA ASN A 54 15.57 36.73 0.41
C ASN A 54 14.31 35.88 0.24
N ALA A 55 13.47 36.18 -0.76
CA ALA A 55 12.15 35.58 -0.92
C ALA A 55 12.15 34.04 -0.90
N ALA A 56 13.13 33.39 -1.54
CA ALA A 56 13.22 31.92 -1.54
C ALA A 56 13.55 31.34 -0.15
N LYS A 57 14.30 32.08 0.68
CA LYS A 57 14.65 31.66 2.04
C LYS A 57 13.51 31.95 3.01
N ASP A 58 12.85 33.09 2.87
CA ASP A 58 11.78 33.51 3.78
C ASP A 58 10.58 32.54 3.72
N ILE A 59 10.29 31.96 2.55
CA ILE A 59 9.22 30.95 2.40
C ILE A 59 9.52 29.61 3.09
N GLU A 60 10.77 29.34 3.50
CA GLU A 60 11.14 28.13 4.26
C GLU A 60 10.60 28.18 5.70
N SER A 61 10.38 29.40 6.23
CA SER A 61 9.76 29.59 7.55
C SER A 61 8.27 29.23 7.58
N TYR A 62 7.69 28.90 6.41
CA TYR A 62 6.30 28.51 6.23
C TYR A 62 6.23 27.12 5.58
N PRO A 63 6.53 26.05 6.32
CA PRO A 63 6.63 24.70 5.77
C PRO A 63 5.28 24.15 5.27
N LEU A 64 4.16 24.64 5.80
CA LEU A 64 2.82 24.25 5.35
C LEU A 64 2.40 24.93 4.03
N ALA A 65 3.00 26.07 3.69
CA ALA A 65 2.62 26.83 2.53
C ALA A 65 3.15 26.18 1.24
N GLU A 66 2.28 25.53 0.47
CA GLU A 66 2.61 24.83 -0.78
C GLU A 66 2.24 25.63 -2.04
N VAL A 67 1.40 26.65 -1.87
CA VAL A 67 0.97 27.59 -2.93
C VAL A 67 1.41 28.99 -2.56
N ILE A 68 2.26 29.59 -3.39
CA ILE A 68 2.85 30.90 -3.15
C ILE A 68 2.28 31.91 -4.15
N ILE A 69 1.76 33.01 -3.65
CA ILE A 69 1.32 34.14 -4.48
C ILE A 69 2.40 35.22 -4.42
N SER A 70 2.90 35.67 -5.56
CA SER A 70 3.86 36.77 -5.61
C SER A 70 3.84 37.48 -6.97
N ARG A 71 4.75 38.44 -7.19
CA ARG A 71 4.80 39.25 -8.43
C ARG A 71 6.23 39.40 -8.96
N GLY A 72 6.37 39.29 -10.29
CA GLY A 72 7.59 39.67 -11.01
C GLY A 72 8.85 38.94 -10.51
N GLY A 73 9.93 39.69 -10.27
CA GLY A 73 11.22 39.12 -9.86
C GLY A 73 11.16 38.27 -8.60
N THR A 74 10.32 38.63 -7.63
CA THR A 74 10.11 37.85 -6.40
C THR A 74 9.49 36.49 -6.72
N ALA A 75 8.44 36.46 -7.55
CA ALA A 75 7.81 35.22 -8.01
C ALA A 75 8.80 34.33 -8.79
N GLU A 76 9.64 34.93 -9.64
CA GLU A 76 10.67 34.21 -10.39
C GLU A 76 11.69 33.52 -9.48
N VAL A 77 12.23 34.25 -8.50
CA VAL A 77 13.24 33.70 -7.58
C VAL A 77 12.65 32.55 -6.77
N ILE A 78 11.41 32.67 -6.29
CA ILE A 78 10.73 31.59 -5.58
C ILE A 78 10.54 30.37 -6.50
N ARG A 79 10.09 30.59 -7.74
CA ARG A 79 9.84 29.51 -8.71
C ARG A 79 11.09 28.73 -9.07
N LYS A 80 12.25 29.41 -9.17
CA LYS A 80 13.53 28.75 -9.52
C LYS A 80 14.17 28.01 -8.35
N ASN A 81 13.95 28.49 -7.13
CA ASN A 81 14.67 28.02 -5.94
C ASN A 81 13.79 27.23 -4.96
N SER A 82 12.52 26.98 -5.28
CA SER A 82 11.62 26.17 -4.46
C SER A 82 10.85 25.16 -5.31
N ARG A 83 10.34 24.11 -4.66
CA ARG A 83 9.43 23.12 -5.28
C ARG A 83 7.95 23.51 -5.15
N LYS A 84 7.66 24.68 -4.57
CA LYS A 84 6.32 25.14 -4.28
C LYS A 84 5.64 25.69 -5.54
N THR A 85 4.32 25.63 -5.59
CA THR A 85 3.56 26.16 -6.74
C THR A 85 3.49 27.67 -6.63
N VAL A 86 3.90 28.40 -7.68
CA VAL A 86 3.91 29.87 -7.66
C VAL A 86 2.84 30.44 -8.60
N VAL A 87 1.82 31.06 -8.00
CA VAL A 87 0.81 31.90 -8.67
C VAL A 87 1.38 33.31 -8.83
N GLU A 88 1.74 33.67 -10.05
CA GLU A 88 2.34 34.98 -10.34
C GLU A 88 1.30 36.01 -10.76
N LEU A 89 1.35 37.17 -10.11
CA LEU A 89 0.57 38.34 -10.44
C LEU A 89 1.13 39.03 -11.70
N THR A 90 0.30 39.17 -12.71
CA THR A 90 0.58 40.00 -13.89
C THR A 90 -0.25 41.28 -13.81
N ALA A 91 0.28 42.39 -14.33
CA ALA A 91 -0.50 43.61 -14.49
C ALA A 91 -1.61 43.40 -15.53
N THR A 92 -2.81 43.86 -15.22
CA THR A 92 -3.94 43.86 -16.16
C THR A 92 -4.01 45.19 -16.92
N ILE A 93 -4.81 45.22 -17.98
CA ILE A 93 -5.10 46.47 -18.70
C ILE A 93 -5.75 47.50 -17.76
N ALA A 94 -6.59 47.06 -16.80
CA ALA A 94 -7.19 47.95 -15.81
C ALA A 94 -6.13 48.62 -14.91
N ASP A 95 -5.10 47.87 -14.50
CA ASP A 95 -3.97 48.39 -13.73
C ASP A 95 -3.23 49.49 -14.52
N VAL A 96 -3.00 49.24 -15.82
CA VAL A 96 -2.37 50.21 -16.73
C VAL A 96 -3.23 51.45 -16.89
N LEU A 97 -4.52 51.30 -17.15
CA LEU A 97 -5.45 52.41 -17.35
C LEU A 97 -5.59 53.27 -16.09
N THR A 98 -5.61 52.65 -14.90
CA THR A 98 -5.65 53.38 -13.62
C THR A 98 -4.39 54.23 -13.44
N ALA A 99 -3.22 53.68 -13.77
CA ALA A 99 -1.97 54.43 -13.72
C ALA A 99 -1.91 55.57 -14.77
N VAL A 100 -2.49 55.33 -15.97
CA VAL A 100 -2.64 56.36 -17.01
C VAL A 100 -3.58 57.48 -16.54
N GLU A 101 -4.69 57.14 -15.90
CA GLU A 101 -5.62 58.13 -15.34
C GLU A 101 -4.91 59.02 -14.32
N GLN A 102 -4.20 58.43 -13.36
CA GLN A 102 -3.47 59.17 -12.32
C GLN A 102 -2.41 60.12 -12.89
N ILE A 103 -1.68 59.72 -13.93
CA ILE A 103 -0.63 60.58 -14.51
C ILE A 103 -1.22 61.62 -15.45
N SER A 104 -2.33 61.32 -16.12
CA SER A 104 -3.02 62.29 -16.97
C SER A 104 -3.68 63.40 -16.16
N ALA A 105 -4.09 63.11 -14.92
CA ALA A 105 -4.66 64.09 -13.99
C ALA A 105 -3.70 65.24 -13.64
N THR A 106 -2.39 65.08 -13.87
CA THR A 106 -1.39 66.15 -13.69
C THR A 106 -1.14 66.97 -14.96
N GLY A 107 -1.90 66.72 -16.03
CA GLY A 107 -1.79 67.42 -17.31
C GLY A 107 -0.80 66.80 -18.30
N ILE A 108 -0.24 65.62 -17.99
CA ILE A 108 0.67 64.92 -18.89
C ILE A 108 -0.10 64.05 -19.88
N THR A 109 0.11 64.30 -21.17
CA THR A 109 -0.55 63.56 -22.25
C THR A 109 0.36 62.55 -22.95
N LYS A 110 1.70 62.74 -22.92
CA LYS A 110 2.68 61.77 -23.46
C LYS A 110 3.28 60.93 -22.34
N ILE A 111 2.89 59.66 -22.31
CA ILE A 111 3.15 58.70 -21.22
C ILE A 111 3.91 57.49 -21.77
N GLY A 112 4.97 57.08 -21.07
CA GLY A 112 5.71 55.86 -21.35
C GLY A 112 5.42 54.80 -20.29
N LEU A 113 5.11 53.58 -20.69
CA LEU A 113 5.05 52.44 -19.79
C LEU A 113 6.31 51.59 -19.94
N ILE A 114 7.04 51.40 -18.84
CA ILE A 114 8.28 50.62 -18.77
C ILE A 114 8.23 49.63 -17.62
N ALA A 115 8.04 48.36 -17.94
CA ALA A 115 7.97 47.28 -16.95
C ALA A 115 8.59 46.01 -17.50
N ASN A 116 8.97 45.08 -16.62
CA ASN A 116 9.48 43.79 -17.06
C ASN A 116 8.45 43.08 -17.93
N ASN A 117 8.90 42.43 -19.00
CA ASN A 117 8.03 41.72 -19.94
C ASN A 117 7.09 40.71 -19.24
N ARG A 118 7.48 40.15 -18.09
CA ARG A 118 6.64 39.23 -17.30
C ARG A 118 5.48 39.91 -16.58
N ILE A 119 5.61 41.18 -16.23
CA ILE A 119 4.56 41.93 -15.54
C ILE A 119 3.48 42.34 -16.55
N ILE A 120 3.86 42.76 -17.75
CA ILE A 120 2.93 43.25 -18.78
C ILE A 120 2.65 42.23 -19.90
N ASN A 121 3.13 40.99 -19.73
CA ASN A 121 2.81 39.83 -20.57
C ASN A 121 2.88 40.09 -22.09
N GLY A 122 3.96 40.71 -22.57
CA GLY A 122 4.16 40.96 -24.00
C GLY A 122 3.44 42.18 -24.60
N LEU A 123 2.80 43.02 -23.78
CA LEU A 123 2.33 44.34 -24.22
C LEU A 123 3.52 45.19 -24.69
N ASN A 124 3.60 45.49 -25.99
CA ASN A 124 4.69 46.25 -26.62
C ASN A 124 4.20 47.28 -27.65
N LYS A 125 2.91 47.64 -27.60
CA LYS A 125 2.28 48.55 -28.56
C LYS A 125 2.07 49.93 -27.94
N SER A 126 2.16 50.95 -28.77
CA SER A 126 1.70 52.29 -28.40
C SER A 126 0.19 52.41 -28.64
N TYR A 127 -0.50 53.09 -27.74
CA TYR A 127 -1.94 53.33 -27.76
C TYR A 127 -2.21 54.82 -27.70
N ARG A 128 -3.30 55.26 -28.33
CA ARG A 128 -3.77 56.64 -28.26
C ARG A 128 -5.21 56.67 -27.76
N PHE A 129 -5.47 57.45 -26.71
CA PHE A 129 -6.78 57.64 -26.09
C PHE A 129 -7.10 59.13 -26.06
N GLY A 130 -7.78 59.62 -27.10
CA GLY A 130 -7.95 61.06 -27.28
C GLY A 130 -6.59 61.76 -27.45
N GLU A 131 -6.31 62.71 -26.56
CA GLU A 131 -5.02 63.45 -26.51
C GLU A 131 -3.89 62.68 -25.82
N ILE A 132 -4.20 61.56 -25.15
CA ILE A 132 -3.21 60.76 -24.41
C ILE A 132 -2.51 59.80 -25.36
N GLU A 133 -1.18 59.87 -25.43
CA GLU A 133 -0.30 58.91 -26.10
C GLU A 133 0.42 58.05 -25.07
N LEU A 134 0.11 56.75 -25.05
CA LEU A 134 0.76 55.75 -24.22
C LEU A 134 1.74 54.94 -25.07
N SER A 135 3.04 55.01 -24.77
CA SER A 135 4.05 54.18 -25.44
C SER A 135 4.53 53.08 -24.50
N ILE A 136 4.30 51.81 -24.84
CA ILE A 136 4.66 50.69 -23.98
C ILE A 136 5.94 50.02 -24.48
N GLN A 137 6.97 49.96 -23.64
CA GLN A 137 8.22 49.27 -23.93
C GLN A 137 8.59 48.30 -22.79
N PRO A 138 8.43 46.98 -23.00
CA PRO A 138 8.88 45.98 -22.04
C PRO A 138 10.41 45.91 -21.98
N TRP A 139 10.94 45.60 -20.80
CA TRP A 139 12.36 45.25 -20.64
C TRP A 139 12.50 43.78 -20.18
N THR A 140 13.61 43.14 -20.52
CA THR A 140 13.91 41.76 -20.07
C THR A 140 15.13 41.72 -19.16
N LYS A 141 16.15 42.53 -19.46
CA LYS A 141 17.31 42.73 -18.58
C LYS A 141 17.24 44.11 -17.94
N ARG A 142 17.68 44.21 -16.68
CA ARG A 142 17.68 45.48 -15.94
C ARG A 142 18.50 46.57 -16.63
N ASP A 143 19.56 46.18 -17.34
CA ASP A 143 20.44 47.11 -18.06
C ASP A 143 19.76 47.82 -19.24
N ASP A 144 18.71 47.21 -19.81
CA ASP A 144 17.96 47.78 -20.95
C ASP A 144 17.10 48.98 -20.52
N VAL A 145 16.76 49.09 -19.23
CA VAL A 145 15.82 50.09 -18.70
C VAL A 145 16.28 51.51 -19.02
N ASN A 146 17.58 51.80 -18.88
CA ASN A 146 18.12 53.14 -19.17
C ASN A 146 18.06 53.49 -20.66
N ALA A 147 18.29 52.53 -21.55
CA ALA A 147 18.21 52.76 -22.99
C ALA A 147 16.77 53.11 -23.41
N ILE A 148 15.79 52.40 -22.85
CA ILE A 148 14.36 52.67 -23.09
C ILE A 148 13.96 54.05 -22.58
N LEU A 149 14.39 54.43 -21.36
CA LEU A 149 14.10 55.76 -20.81
C LEU A 149 14.69 56.89 -21.66
N ASN A 150 15.90 56.71 -22.21
CA ASN A 150 16.50 57.69 -23.14
C ASN A 150 15.65 57.85 -24.41
N GLN A 151 15.12 56.75 -24.96
CA GLN A 151 14.22 56.81 -26.12
C GLN A 151 12.91 57.55 -25.79
N PHE A 152 12.37 57.32 -24.60
CA PHE A 152 11.17 58.02 -24.14
C PHE A 152 11.38 59.53 -24.01
N GLU A 153 12.51 59.96 -23.45
CA GLU A 153 12.85 61.39 -23.39
C GLU A 153 13.00 62.01 -24.78
N GLN A 154 13.67 61.31 -25.71
CA GLN A 154 13.81 61.77 -27.10
C GLN A 154 12.46 61.86 -27.83
N ALA A 155 11.50 60.99 -27.49
CA ALA A 155 10.13 61.04 -28.00
C ALA A 155 9.25 62.13 -27.34
N GLY A 156 9.79 62.85 -26.35
CA GLY A 156 9.09 63.90 -25.61
C GLY A 156 8.08 63.37 -24.59
N ILE A 157 8.25 62.13 -24.13
CA ILE A 157 7.45 61.56 -23.04
C ILE A 157 7.85 62.24 -21.73
N LYS A 158 6.85 62.69 -20.97
CA LYS A 158 7.07 63.39 -19.69
C LYS A 158 6.58 62.61 -18.47
N GLY A 159 5.70 61.63 -18.69
CA GLY A 159 5.16 60.77 -17.65
C GLY A 159 5.59 59.33 -17.85
N ILE A 160 6.00 58.65 -16.78
CA ILE A 160 6.40 57.25 -16.78
C ILE A 160 5.52 56.45 -15.84
N ILE A 161 4.99 55.33 -16.35
CA ILE A 161 4.37 54.27 -15.58
C ILE A 161 5.35 53.10 -15.57
N GLY A 162 5.70 52.57 -14.40
CA GLY A 162 6.68 51.49 -14.36
C GLY A 162 6.55 50.51 -13.22
N ASP A 163 7.20 49.36 -13.37
CA ASP A 163 7.45 48.48 -12.23
C ASP A 163 8.54 49.04 -11.32
N ASN A 164 8.92 48.32 -10.26
CA ASN A 164 9.84 48.83 -9.24
C ASN A 164 11.17 49.33 -9.86
N ASN A 165 11.74 48.58 -10.81
CA ASN A 165 12.95 49.02 -11.50
C ASN A 165 12.66 50.18 -12.45
N GLY A 166 11.61 50.10 -13.27
CA GLY A 166 11.22 51.17 -14.18
C GLY A 166 11.05 52.51 -13.46
N CYS A 167 10.38 52.51 -12.30
CA CYS A 167 10.22 53.68 -11.46
C CYS A 167 11.55 54.15 -10.84
N GLU A 168 12.36 53.24 -10.29
CA GLU A 168 13.65 53.59 -9.66
C GLU A 168 14.59 54.31 -10.64
N PHE A 169 14.68 53.83 -11.89
CA PHE A 169 15.50 54.47 -12.91
C PHE A 169 14.87 55.75 -13.46
N ALA A 170 13.55 55.83 -13.56
CA ALA A 170 12.84 57.03 -14.03
C ALA A 170 12.86 58.18 -13.00
N GLN A 171 12.82 57.88 -11.71
CA GLN A 171 12.86 58.88 -10.63
C GLN A 171 14.17 59.67 -10.59
N LYS A 172 15.26 59.11 -11.14
CA LYS A 172 16.56 59.78 -11.27
C LYS A 172 16.58 60.83 -12.40
N ARG A 173 15.47 60.98 -13.13
CA ARG A 173 15.30 61.88 -14.29
C ARG A 173 14.21 62.90 -13.98
N SER A 174 14.13 63.97 -14.76
CA SER A 174 13.08 65.01 -14.64
C SER A 174 11.73 64.56 -15.23
N LEU A 175 11.30 63.35 -14.92
CA LEU A 175 10.05 62.72 -15.38
C LEU A 175 9.10 62.57 -14.21
N GLN A 176 7.79 62.71 -14.47
CA GLN A 176 6.79 62.34 -13.47
C GLN A 176 6.62 60.82 -13.49
N VAL A 177 6.64 60.18 -12.33
CA VAL A 177 6.64 58.71 -12.23
C VAL A 177 5.44 58.23 -11.43
N ILE A 178 4.71 57.27 -11.98
CA ILE A 178 3.66 56.51 -11.30
C ILE A 178 4.03 55.03 -11.31
N ALA A 179 3.85 54.36 -10.17
CA ALA A 179 4.08 52.92 -10.07
C ALA A 179 2.91 52.14 -10.70
N LEU A 180 3.24 51.13 -11.49
CA LEU A 180 2.28 50.16 -12.01
C LEU A 180 1.88 49.18 -10.91
N GLU A 181 0.93 49.58 -10.09
CA GLU A 181 0.42 48.78 -8.99
C GLU A 181 -0.55 47.71 -9.48
N SER A 182 -0.60 46.57 -8.78
CA SER A 182 -1.61 45.57 -9.06
C SER A 182 -2.91 46.06 -8.46
N GLY A 183 -3.94 46.20 -9.29
CA GLY A 183 -5.28 46.50 -8.85
C GLY A 183 -5.91 45.33 -8.11
N THR A 184 -7.04 45.63 -7.46
CA THR A 184 -7.82 44.66 -6.70
C THR A 184 -8.22 43.45 -7.55
N ILE A 185 -8.59 43.66 -8.81
CA ILE A 185 -8.99 42.60 -9.75
C ILE A 185 -7.88 41.55 -9.94
N SER A 186 -6.65 42.01 -10.22
CA SER A 186 -5.49 41.13 -10.44
C SER A 186 -5.16 40.33 -9.18
N MET A 187 -5.22 40.98 -8.02
CA MET A 187 -4.97 40.35 -6.72
C MET A 187 -6.07 39.36 -6.35
N SER A 188 -7.35 39.72 -6.49
CA SER A 188 -8.48 38.83 -6.23
C SER A 188 -8.42 37.58 -7.11
N ARG A 189 -8.10 37.72 -8.41
CA ARG A 189 -7.94 36.54 -9.29
C ARG A 189 -6.84 35.61 -8.79
N ALA A 190 -5.66 36.13 -8.45
CA ALA A 190 -4.57 35.30 -7.97
C ALA A 190 -4.88 34.62 -6.63
N ILE A 191 -5.63 35.30 -5.75
CA ILE A 191 -6.13 34.71 -4.51
C ILE A 191 -7.10 33.57 -4.82
N THR A 192 -8.08 33.78 -5.69
CA THR A 192 -9.02 32.72 -6.10
C THR A 192 -8.31 31.52 -6.74
N ASP A 193 -7.35 31.76 -7.62
CA ASP A 193 -6.54 30.71 -8.25
C ASP A 193 -5.76 29.92 -7.19
N ALA A 194 -5.15 30.62 -6.22
CA ALA A 194 -4.40 29.99 -5.15
C ALA A 194 -5.30 29.17 -4.20
N VAL A 195 -6.48 29.68 -3.86
CA VAL A 195 -7.48 28.96 -3.05
C VAL A 195 -7.95 27.69 -3.76
N THR A 196 -8.21 27.77 -5.06
CA THR A 196 -8.61 26.62 -5.88
C THR A 196 -7.50 25.57 -5.93
N LEU A 197 -6.24 25.99 -6.05
CA LEU A 197 -5.09 25.07 -6.03
C LEU A 197 -4.87 24.43 -4.65
N ALA A 198 -4.99 25.20 -3.58
CA ALA A 198 -4.81 24.72 -2.22
C ALA A 198 -5.92 23.71 -1.82
N THR A 199 -7.17 24.01 -2.16
CA THR A 199 -8.30 23.10 -1.93
C THR A 199 -8.14 21.78 -2.66
N ALA A 200 -7.78 21.81 -3.94
CA ALA A 200 -7.55 20.59 -4.72
C ALA A 200 -6.44 19.71 -4.11
N ARG A 201 -5.37 20.33 -3.61
CA ARG A 201 -4.28 19.62 -2.92
C ARG A 201 -4.69 19.02 -1.58
N ASP A 202 -5.48 19.74 -0.79
CA ASP A 202 -5.95 19.21 0.49
C ASP A 202 -6.90 18.02 0.29
N GLU A 203 -7.76 18.06 -0.73
CA GLU A 203 -8.57 16.91 -1.11
C GLU A 203 -7.73 15.71 -1.55
N GLU A 204 -6.70 15.93 -2.38
CA GLU A 204 -5.78 14.89 -2.83
C GLU A 204 -5.04 14.26 -1.65
N ARG A 205 -4.49 15.07 -0.75
CA ARG A 205 -3.83 14.62 0.48
C ARG A 205 -4.77 13.82 1.38
N LYS A 206 -6.02 14.25 1.52
CA LYS A 206 -7.04 13.51 2.29
C LYS A 206 -7.33 12.14 1.66
N ARG A 207 -7.46 12.06 0.34
CA ARG A 207 -7.64 10.78 -0.39
C ARG A 207 -6.42 9.86 -0.24
N GLU A 208 -5.21 10.40 -0.31
CA GLU A 208 -3.99 9.64 -0.09
C GLU A 208 -3.90 9.11 1.35
N MET A 209 -4.27 9.93 2.33
CA MET A 209 -4.28 9.54 3.74
C MET A 209 -5.33 8.46 4.03
N GLU A 210 -6.53 8.56 3.44
CA GLU A 210 -7.55 7.51 3.52
C GLU A 210 -7.08 6.20 2.86
N LYS A 211 -6.41 6.29 1.71
CA LYS A 211 -5.85 5.12 1.01
C LYS A 211 -4.75 4.47 1.84
N SER A 212 -3.84 5.26 2.43
CA SER A 212 -2.80 4.78 3.34
C SER A 212 -3.38 4.12 4.59
N GLY A 213 -4.43 4.71 5.19
CA GLY A 213 -5.16 4.12 6.30
C GLY A 213 -5.75 2.75 5.98
N LYS A 214 -6.36 2.59 4.80
CA LYS A 214 -6.88 1.29 4.32
C LYS A 214 -5.76 0.28 4.07
N ILE A 215 -4.61 0.69 3.56
CA ILE A 215 -3.44 -0.19 3.39
C ILE A 215 -2.96 -0.68 4.76
N SER A 216 -2.85 0.21 5.75
CA SER A 216 -2.43 -0.15 7.12
C SER A 216 -3.36 -1.16 7.77
N THR A 217 -4.68 -1.01 7.63
CA THR A 217 -5.65 -1.98 8.16
C THR A 217 -5.56 -3.34 7.47
N HIS A 218 -5.40 -3.37 6.13
CA HIS A 218 -5.21 -4.61 5.38
C HIS A 218 -3.90 -5.32 5.74
N VAL A 219 -2.80 -4.58 5.92
CA VAL A 219 -1.52 -5.13 6.38
C VAL A 219 -1.64 -5.77 7.76
N SER A 220 -2.32 -5.10 8.70
CA SER A 220 -2.54 -5.64 10.04
C SER A 220 -3.36 -6.95 10.01
N ALA A 221 -4.45 -6.97 9.24
CA ALA A 221 -5.26 -8.17 9.05
C ALA A 221 -4.46 -9.32 8.42
N LEU A 222 -3.63 -9.01 7.42
CA LEU A 222 -2.79 -9.99 6.74
C LEU A 222 -1.72 -10.59 7.67
N ASN A 223 -1.10 -9.77 8.52
CA ASN A 223 -0.17 -10.26 9.55
C ASN A 223 -0.86 -11.22 10.54
N GLY A 224 -2.09 -10.91 10.97
CA GLY A 224 -2.87 -11.80 11.82
C GLY A 224 -3.16 -13.15 11.14
N ALA A 225 -3.60 -13.11 9.87
CA ALA A 225 -3.84 -14.32 9.09
C ALA A 225 -2.56 -15.14 8.87
N LEU A 226 -1.42 -14.47 8.64
CA LEU A 226 -0.12 -15.11 8.46
C LEU A 226 0.33 -15.86 9.73
N GLN A 227 0.17 -15.25 10.91
CA GLN A 227 0.47 -15.92 12.19
C GLN A 227 -0.39 -17.18 12.39
N SER A 228 -1.68 -17.09 12.08
CA SER A 228 -2.56 -18.28 12.13
C SER A 228 -2.14 -19.36 11.14
N ALA A 229 -1.72 -18.98 9.93
CA ALA A 229 -1.24 -19.93 8.92
C ALA A 229 0.07 -20.61 9.33
N VAL A 230 1.00 -19.89 9.97
CA VAL A 230 2.24 -20.46 10.51
C VAL A 230 1.93 -21.49 11.60
N ALA A 231 1.05 -21.17 12.56
CA ALA A 231 0.66 -22.11 13.60
C ALA A 231 0.01 -23.39 13.03
N ALA A 232 -0.86 -23.25 12.01
CA ALA A 232 -1.47 -24.40 11.35
C ALA A 232 -0.44 -25.29 10.61
N ILE A 233 0.61 -24.69 10.03
CA ILE A 233 1.71 -25.42 9.40
C ILE A 233 2.55 -26.19 10.42
N GLU A 234 2.82 -25.60 11.59
CA GLU A 234 3.52 -26.28 12.68
C GLU A 234 2.72 -27.49 13.17
N GLU A 235 1.40 -27.34 13.35
CA GLU A 235 0.50 -28.44 13.73
C GLU A 235 0.46 -29.54 12.65
N LEU A 236 0.38 -29.17 11.37
CA LEU A 236 0.41 -30.13 10.25
C LEU A 236 1.73 -30.89 10.17
N SER A 237 2.84 -30.22 10.45
CA SER A 237 4.17 -30.84 10.48
C SER A 237 4.25 -31.88 11.59
N ALA A 238 3.83 -31.51 12.80
CA ALA A 238 3.80 -32.41 13.96
C ALA A 238 2.89 -33.63 13.71
N SER A 239 1.70 -33.40 13.14
CA SER A 239 0.77 -34.48 12.79
C SER A 239 1.34 -35.44 11.75
N SER A 240 2.07 -34.94 10.75
CA SER A 240 2.71 -35.78 9.75
C SER A 240 3.82 -36.67 10.36
N GLU A 241 4.62 -36.11 11.27
CA GLU A 241 5.63 -36.88 12.01
C GLU A 241 5.00 -37.97 12.90
N GLU A 242 3.88 -37.66 13.56
CA GLU A 242 3.14 -38.62 14.36
C GLU A 242 2.58 -39.78 13.51
N ILE A 243 1.98 -39.48 12.36
CA ILE A 243 1.49 -40.49 11.41
C ILE A 243 2.63 -41.38 10.91
N ALA A 244 3.79 -40.79 10.61
CA ALA A 244 4.96 -41.55 10.18
C ALA A 244 5.45 -42.51 11.27
N ALA A 245 5.50 -42.06 12.53
CA ALA A 245 5.86 -42.91 13.67
C ALA A 245 4.84 -44.04 13.89
N MET A 246 3.55 -43.74 13.82
CA MET A 246 2.46 -44.74 13.92
C MET A 246 2.52 -45.76 12.79
N SER A 247 2.88 -45.35 11.57
CA SER A 247 3.03 -46.24 10.42
C SER A 247 4.17 -47.24 10.64
N VAL A 248 5.30 -46.79 11.20
CA VAL A 248 6.42 -47.69 11.57
C VAL A 248 5.98 -48.71 12.62
N GLN A 249 5.27 -48.27 13.66
CA GLN A 249 4.76 -49.18 14.69
C GLN A 249 3.77 -50.21 14.11
N THR A 250 2.86 -49.77 13.24
CA THR A 250 1.87 -50.64 12.61
C THR A 250 2.53 -51.67 11.69
N THR A 251 3.60 -51.28 10.99
CA THR A 251 4.40 -52.20 10.16
C THR A 251 5.00 -53.35 11.00
N GLU A 252 5.51 -53.06 12.20
CA GLU A 252 6.04 -54.10 13.09
C GLU A 252 4.94 -55.02 13.65
N ILE A 253 3.75 -54.46 13.93
CA ILE A 253 2.56 -55.25 14.32
C ILE A 253 2.16 -56.20 13.18
N VAL A 254 2.09 -55.71 11.94
CA VAL A 254 1.78 -56.52 10.75
C VAL A 254 2.79 -57.66 10.57
N LYS A 255 4.09 -57.37 10.73
CA LYS A 255 5.15 -58.37 10.63
C LYS A 255 5.03 -59.45 11.72
N THR A 256 4.73 -59.04 12.95
CA THR A 256 4.49 -59.96 14.06
C THR A 256 3.26 -60.83 13.78
N ALA A 257 2.15 -60.23 13.36
CA ALA A 257 0.92 -60.95 13.01
C ALA A 257 1.14 -61.97 11.89
N ASN A 258 1.88 -61.62 10.85
CA ASN A 258 2.25 -62.55 9.78
C ASN A 258 3.07 -63.74 10.30
N THR A 259 3.98 -63.50 11.24
CA THR A 259 4.77 -64.57 11.88
C THR A 259 3.88 -65.52 12.67
N GLU A 260 2.96 -64.98 13.48
CA GLU A 260 2.00 -65.78 14.25
C GLU A 260 1.06 -66.61 13.38
N VAL A 261 0.62 -66.06 12.24
CA VAL A 261 -0.19 -66.80 11.25
C VAL A 261 0.57 -67.98 10.68
N ASN A 262 1.85 -67.79 10.33
CA ASN A 262 2.70 -68.85 9.81
C ASN A 262 2.92 -69.95 10.86
N ASN A 263 3.24 -69.57 12.10
CA ASN A 263 3.40 -70.50 13.22
C ASN A 263 2.13 -71.32 13.46
N THR A 264 0.97 -70.66 13.46
CA THR A 264 -0.33 -71.35 13.65
C THR A 264 -0.64 -72.31 12.50
N THR A 265 -0.29 -71.92 11.27
CA THR A 265 -0.45 -72.78 10.09
C THR A 265 0.42 -74.05 10.20
N GLU A 266 1.64 -73.93 10.72
CA GLU A 266 2.52 -75.08 10.98
C GLU A 266 1.92 -76.02 12.03
N ILE A 267 1.39 -75.47 13.13
CA ILE A 267 0.72 -76.26 14.18
C ILE A 267 -0.50 -77.00 13.60
N LEU A 268 -1.32 -76.36 12.77
CA LEU A 268 -2.46 -77.03 12.13
C LEU A 268 -2.02 -78.18 11.21
N ASN A 269 -0.91 -78.03 10.50
CA ASN A 269 -0.35 -79.11 9.69
C ASN A 269 0.09 -80.31 10.55
N ILE A 270 0.64 -80.07 11.74
CA ILE A 270 0.96 -81.11 12.71
C ILE A 270 -0.33 -81.79 13.20
N ILE A 271 -1.36 -81.02 13.58
CA ILE A 271 -2.65 -81.57 14.03
C ILE A 271 -3.28 -82.45 12.94
N ARG A 272 -3.25 -82.03 11.67
CA ARG A 272 -3.75 -82.85 10.56
C ARG A 272 -2.97 -84.14 10.39
N LYS A 273 -1.64 -84.12 10.51
CA LYS A 273 -0.79 -85.32 10.49
C LYS A 273 -1.15 -86.27 11.64
N VAL A 274 -1.31 -85.75 12.86
CA VAL A 274 -1.71 -86.54 14.03
C VAL A 274 -3.10 -87.15 13.83
N ALA A 275 -4.08 -86.36 13.36
CA ALA A 275 -5.41 -86.85 13.05
C ALA A 275 -5.41 -87.96 11.99
N GLN A 276 -4.62 -87.81 10.91
CA GLN A 276 -4.46 -88.86 9.91
C GLN A 276 -3.83 -90.14 10.48
N GLN A 277 -2.80 -90.02 11.30
CA GLN A 277 -2.17 -91.16 11.98
C GLN A 277 -3.13 -91.85 12.94
N THR A 278 -3.89 -91.09 13.74
CA THR A 278 -4.90 -91.62 14.65
C THR A 278 -6.02 -92.33 13.89
N ASN A 279 -6.44 -91.80 12.75
CA ASN A 279 -7.43 -92.46 11.89
C ASN A 279 -6.91 -93.81 11.36
N LEU A 280 -5.63 -93.86 10.94
CA LEU A 280 -4.99 -95.11 10.51
C LEU A 280 -4.86 -96.12 11.66
N LEU A 281 -4.52 -95.65 12.87
CA LEU A 281 -4.47 -96.50 14.06
C LEU A 281 -5.86 -97.06 14.41
N GLY A 282 -6.89 -96.22 14.37
CA GLY A 282 -8.28 -96.63 14.58
C GLY A 282 -8.77 -97.61 13.51
N LEU A 283 -8.33 -97.44 12.26
CA LEU A 283 -8.60 -98.40 11.18
C LEU A 283 -7.95 -99.76 11.45
N ASN A 284 -6.66 -99.77 11.81
CA ASN A 284 -5.96 -101.01 12.15
C ASN A 284 -6.61 -101.71 13.35
N ALA A 285 -7.01 -100.97 14.38
CA ALA A 285 -7.73 -101.50 15.53
C ALA A 285 -9.11 -102.06 15.16
N SER A 286 -9.83 -101.41 14.24
CA SER A 286 -11.13 -101.90 13.74
C SER A 286 -10.98 -103.22 12.99
N ILE A 287 -9.92 -103.36 12.18
CA ILE A 287 -9.59 -104.59 11.44
C ILE A 287 -9.28 -105.72 12.43
N GLU A 288 -8.44 -105.47 13.43
CA GLU A 288 -8.07 -106.49 14.41
C GLU A 288 -9.26 -106.89 15.32
N ALA A 289 -10.11 -105.92 15.68
CA ALA A 289 -11.36 -106.18 16.39
C ALA A 289 -12.32 -107.07 15.57
N ALA A 290 -12.43 -106.85 14.26
CA ALA A 290 -13.20 -107.73 13.38
C ALA A 290 -12.59 -109.14 13.28
N ARG A 291 -11.25 -109.24 13.29
CA ARG A 291 -10.52 -110.51 13.25
C ARG A 291 -10.71 -111.35 14.51
N ALA A 292 -10.86 -110.71 15.68
CA ALA A 292 -11.13 -111.38 16.96
C ALA A 292 -12.59 -111.88 17.11
N GLY A 293 -13.47 -111.62 16.14
CA GLY A 293 -14.86 -112.09 16.15
C GLY A 293 -15.66 -111.56 17.34
N GLU A 294 -16.40 -112.44 18.04
CA GLU A 294 -17.24 -112.06 19.18
C GLU A 294 -16.45 -111.41 20.33
N HIS A 295 -15.18 -111.80 20.53
CA HIS A 295 -14.32 -111.24 21.56
C HIS A 295 -13.86 -109.80 21.25
N GLY A 296 -13.95 -109.36 19.99
CA GLY A 296 -13.54 -108.03 19.54
C GLY A 296 -14.66 -106.98 19.51
N ARG A 297 -15.92 -107.33 19.81
CA ARG A 297 -17.07 -106.41 19.64
C ARG A 297 -16.93 -105.09 20.41
N GLY A 298 -16.47 -105.14 21.65
CA GLY A 298 -16.22 -103.92 22.45
C GLY A 298 -15.10 -103.04 21.87
N PHE A 299 -14.00 -103.67 21.42
CA PHE A 299 -12.88 -102.96 20.77
C PHE A 299 -13.28 -102.34 19.43
N SER A 300 -14.18 -102.99 18.68
CA SER A 300 -14.68 -102.46 17.40
C SER A 300 -15.44 -101.15 17.57
N VAL A 301 -16.23 -101.03 18.64
CA VAL A 301 -16.97 -99.79 18.96
C VAL A 301 -15.98 -98.67 19.30
N VAL A 302 -15.00 -98.94 20.16
CA VAL A 302 -13.96 -97.96 20.52
C VAL A 302 -13.14 -97.53 19.30
N ALA A 303 -12.75 -98.48 18.45
CA ALA A 303 -11.97 -98.19 17.24
C ALA A 303 -12.75 -97.31 16.24
N THR A 304 -14.07 -97.52 16.13
CA THR A 304 -14.96 -96.68 15.31
C THR A 304 -15.05 -95.26 15.86
N GLU A 305 -15.19 -95.10 17.18
CA GLU A 305 -15.25 -93.78 17.81
C GLU A 305 -13.92 -93.02 17.67
N VAL A 306 -12.78 -93.71 17.82
CA VAL A 306 -11.45 -93.13 17.61
C VAL A 306 -11.28 -92.63 16.16
N ARG A 307 -11.76 -93.40 15.16
CA ARG A 307 -11.74 -92.95 13.77
C ARG A 307 -12.59 -91.71 13.55
N LYS A 308 -13.80 -91.70 14.09
CA LYS A 308 -14.72 -90.55 13.97
C LYS A 308 -14.10 -89.28 14.57
N LEU A 309 -13.52 -89.37 15.77
CA LEU A 309 -12.81 -88.25 16.41
C LEU A 309 -11.62 -87.75 15.59
N ALA A 310 -10.88 -88.67 14.95
CA ALA A 310 -9.77 -88.33 14.09
C ALA A 310 -10.23 -87.62 12.79
N GLU A 311 -11.31 -88.10 12.17
CA GLU A 311 -11.92 -87.45 11.00
C GLU A 311 -12.47 -86.05 11.34
N GLU A 312 -13.16 -85.92 12.48
CA GLU A 312 -13.65 -84.62 12.98
C GLU A 312 -12.49 -83.66 13.29
N SER A 313 -11.41 -84.13 13.92
CA SER A 313 -10.21 -83.32 14.20
C SER A 313 -9.56 -82.79 12.92
N ASN A 314 -9.46 -83.62 11.88
CA ASN A 314 -8.93 -83.20 10.58
C ASN A 314 -9.86 -82.19 9.89
N ARG A 315 -11.18 -82.34 10.03
CA ARG A 315 -12.16 -81.36 9.52
C ARG A 315 -12.01 -80.02 10.22
N PHE A 316 -12.00 -80.00 11.56
CA PHE A 316 -11.84 -78.75 12.31
C PHE A 316 -10.51 -78.06 12.02
N ALA A 317 -9.42 -78.81 11.86
CA ALA A 317 -8.14 -78.23 11.45
C ALA A 317 -8.21 -77.59 10.04
N GLY A 318 -9.00 -78.16 9.12
CA GLY A 318 -9.28 -77.56 7.81
C GLY A 318 -10.09 -76.28 7.88
N ASP A 319 -11.10 -76.23 8.75
CA ASP A 319 -11.93 -75.05 8.98
C ASP A 319 -11.10 -73.90 9.57
N ILE A 320 -10.26 -74.18 10.58
CA ILE A 320 -9.36 -73.19 11.18
C ILE A 320 -8.35 -72.69 10.13
N ASN A 321 -7.81 -73.57 9.29
CA ASN A 321 -6.89 -73.17 8.22
C ASN A 321 -7.56 -72.18 7.24
N THR A 322 -8.84 -72.40 6.92
CA THR A 322 -9.61 -71.47 6.06
C THR A 322 -9.78 -70.10 6.73
N MET A 323 -10.06 -70.07 8.04
CA MET A 323 -10.14 -68.81 8.80
C MET A 323 -8.78 -68.09 8.83
N LEU A 324 -7.67 -68.81 9.01
CA LEU A 324 -6.32 -68.22 8.98
C LEU A 324 -5.95 -67.63 7.63
N LEU A 325 -6.37 -68.23 6.52
CA LEU A 325 -6.16 -67.64 5.19
C LEU A 325 -6.87 -66.28 5.07
N GLY A 326 -8.12 -66.18 5.52
CA GLY A 326 -8.84 -64.90 5.55
C GLY A 326 -8.19 -63.87 6.49
N PHE A 327 -7.65 -64.32 7.63
CA PHE A 327 -6.91 -63.45 8.54
C PHE A 327 -5.60 -62.95 7.90
N ARG A 328 -4.87 -63.81 7.19
CA ARG A 328 -3.67 -63.44 6.43
C ARG A 328 -3.97 -62.36 5.38
N ASP A 329 -5.07 -62.52 4.65
CA ASP A 329 -5.48 -61.55 3.64
C ASP A 329 -5.80 -60.19 4.27
N SER A 330 -6.43 -60.20 5.46
CA SER A 330 -6.70 -58.99 6.24
C SER A 330 -5.40 -58.31 6.72
N VAL A 331 -4.42 -59.08 7.20
CA VAL A 331 -3.09 -58.55 7.58
C VAL A 331 -2.35 -57.95 6.38
N ASN A 332 -2.41 -58.60 5.22
CA ASN A 332 -1.83 -58.07 3.98
C ASN A 332 -2.53 -56.77 3.52
N GLN A 333 -3.84 -56.68 3.71
CA GLN A 333 -4.58 -55.45 3.41
C GLN A 333 -4.15 -54.31 4.33
N VAL A 334 -3.99 -54.56 5.64
CA VAL A 334 -3.45 -53.57 6.59
C VAL A 334 -2.04 -53.14 6.18
N SER A 335 -1.17 -54.07 5.77
CA SER A 335 0.18 -53.75 5.27
C SER A 335 0.16 -52.74 4.11
N ARG A 336 -0.71 -52.96 3.12
CA ARG A 336 -0.84 -52.06 1.96
C ARG A 336 -1.37 -50.68 2.37
N ASN A 337 -2.33 -50.64 3.29
CA ASN A 337 -2.87 -49.37 3.79
C ASN A 337 -1.78 -48.55 4.49
N VAL A 338 -0.92 -49.20 5.29
CA VAL A 338 0.21 -48.54 5.98
C VAL A 338 1.26 -48.00 4.99
N GLU A 339 1.56 -48.74 3.92
CA GLU A 339 2.46 -48.26 2.86
C GLU A 339 1.90 -47.01 2.16
N GLN A 340 0.58 -47.00 1.89
CA GLN A 340 -0.11 -45.85 1.31
C GLN A 340 -0.11 -44.66 2.28
N GLU A 341 -0.39 -44.89 3.56
CA GLU A 341 -0.39 -43.87 4.61
C GLU A 341 1.00 -43.24 4.80
N THR A 342 2.05 -44.05 4.77
CA THR A 342 3.44 -43.58 4.83
C THR A 342 3.77 -42.68 3.64
N THR A 343 3.35 -43.07 2.44
CA THR A 343 3.56 -42.27 1.23
C THR A 343 2.81 -40.94 1.31
N ALA A 344 1.53 -40.97 1.72
CA ALA A 344 0.71 -39.77 1.88
C ALA A 344 1.27 -38.82 2.94
N SER A 345 1.76 -39.36 4.07
CA SER A 345 2.41 -38.55 5.11
C SER A 345 3.68 -37.88 4.59
N HIS A 346 4.50 -38.58 3.80
CA HIS A 346 5.71 -37.98 3.22
C HIS A 346 5.39 -36.85 2.22
N GLU A 347 4.38 -37.03 1.38
CA GLU A 347 3.90 -35.98 0.47
C GLU A 347 3.33 -34.78 1.24
N GLN A 348 2.59 -35.02 2.32
CA GLN A 348 2.08 -33.98 3.21
C GLN A 348 3.22 -33.19 3.87
N ALA A 349 4.24 -33.84 4.42
CA ALA A 349 5.40 -33.16 5.00
C ALA A 349 6.09 -32.23 3.99
N LYS A 350 6.27 -32.71 2.75
CA LYS A 350 6.85 -31.90 1.67
C LYS A 350 5.98 -30.68 1.33
N ALA A 351 4.67 -30.86 1.18
CA ALA A 351 3.74 -29.78 0.89
C ALA A 351 3.73 -28.73 2.02
N THR A 352 3.79 -29.16 3.27
CA THR A 352 3.86 -28.28 4.45
C THR A 352 5.16 -27.47 4.46
N GLN A 353 6.29 -28.07 4.08
CA GLN A 353 7.56 -27.33 3.94
C GLN A 353 7.52 -26.30 2.81
N GLU A 354 6.90 -26.61 1.68
CA GLU A 354 6.71 -25.66 0.57
C GLU A 354 5.81 -24.49 0.99
N LEU A 355 4.74 -24.77 1.74
CA LEU A 355 3.87 -23.74 2.32
C LEU A 355 4.63 -22.84 3.29
N ALA A 356 5.47 -23.39 4.17
CA ALA A 356 6.29 -22.60 5.10
C ALA A 356 7.18 -21.60 4.35
N ASN A 357 7.86 -22.05 3.29
CA ASN A 357 8.70 -21.20 2.45
C ASN A 357 7.88 -20.11 1.72
N MET A 358 6.64 -20.41 1.32
CA MET A 358 5.75 -19.42 0.71
C MET A 358 5.30 -18.36 1.72
N LEU A 359 4.97 -18.76 2.95
CA LEU A 359 4.60 -17.82 4.01
C LEU A 359 5.75 -16.88 4.38
N GLU A 360 6.99 -17.37 4.42
CA GLU A 360 8.17 -16.52 4.65
C GLU A 360 8.31 -15.43 3.59
N LYS A 361 8.09 -15.76 2.31
CA LYS A 361 8.07 -14.78 1.21
C LYS A 361 6.95 -13.76 1.35
N ILE A 362 5.77 -14.19 1.78
CA ILE A 362 4.63 -13.30 2.05
C ILE A 362 4.99 -12.36 3.20
N GLN A 363 5.58 -12.86 4.28
CA GLN A 363 6.03 -12.05 5.41
C GLN A 363 6.97 -10.92 4.96
N LYS A 364 7.99 -11.26 4.17
CA LYS A 364 8.93 -10.29 3.61
C LYS A 364 8.24 -9.24 2.73
N SER A 365 7.29 -9.67 1.90
CA SER A 365 6.53 -8.75 1.05
C SER A 365 5.69 -7.76 1.87
N ILE A 366 5.14 -8.20 3.00
CA ILE A 366 4.41 -7.32 3.93
C ILE A 366 5.35 -6.30 4.56
N GLU A 367 6.53 -6.72 5.00
CA GLU A 367 7.55 -5.82 5.55
C GLU A 367 7.95 -4.73 4.53
N GLU A 368 8.12 -5.09 3.26
CA GLU A 368 8.39 -4.15 2.17
C GLU A 368 7.23 -3.16 1.98
N ILE A 369 5.97 -3.63 2.00
CA ILE A 369 4.79 -2.74 1.91
C ILE A 369 4.75 -1.77 3.10
N VAL A 370 5.03 -2.24 4.31
CA VAL A 370 5.09 -1.38 5.51
C VAL A 370 6.15 -0.29 5.35
N GLN A 371 7.31 -0.61 4.76
CA GLN A 371 8.35 0.40 4.49
C GLN A 371 7.93 1.42 3.45
N LEU A 372 7.19 1.02 2.40
CA LEU A 372 6.68 1.94 1.37
C LEU A 372 5.56 2.86 1.86
N THR A 373 4.91 2.51 2.98
CA THR A 373 3.79 3.26 3.54
C THR A 373 4.22 4.22 4.67
N LYS A 374 5.49 4.16 5.09
CA LYS A 374 6.13 5.11 6.02
C LYS A 374 6.80 6.23 5.25
#